data_AF-A0A3G2INL5-F1
#
_entry.id   AF-A0A3G2INL5-F1
#
_cell.length_a   1.000
_cell.length_b   1.000
_cell.length_c   1.000
_cell.angle_alpha   90.00
_cell.angle_beta   90.00
_cell.angle_gamma   90.00
#
_symmetry.space_group_name_H-M   'P 1'
#
loop_
_entity.id
_entity.type
_entity.pdbx_description
1 polymer ?
#
loop_
_entity_poly.entity_id
_entity_poly.type
_entity_poly.pdbx_seq_one_letter_code
_entity_poly.pdbx_strand_id
1 'polypeptide(L)' 'MSAEAWEAFEKNHKDSKFIKNGIVFAVSDEKSLQDATLERSKQKTGLEQASKETAGVTEDKEE' A
#
# COMPACT_ATOMS: atom_id res chain seq x y z
N MET A 1 -16.00 -8.34 5.44
CA MET A 1 -15.28 -9.07 6.50
C MET A 1 -15.97 -8.78 7.82
N SER A 2 -16.02 -9.70 8.78
CA SER A 2 -16.49 -9.39 10.14
C SER A 2 -15.44 -8.52 10.84
N ALA A 3 -15.87 -7.52 11.61
CA ALA A 3 -14.97 -6.66 12.40
C ALA A 3 -14.04 -7.51 13.31
N GLU A 4 -14.58 -8.59 13.86
CA GLU A 4 -13.88 -9.53 14.71
C GLU A 4 -12.70 -10.24 14.01
N ALA A 5 -12.83 -10.56 12.72
CA ALA A 5 -11.74 -11.14 11.94
C ALA A 5 -10.61 -10.13 11.68
N TRP A 6 -10.96 -8.85 11.49
CA TRP A 6 -9.97 -7.78 11.33
C TRP A 6 -9.25 -7.49 12.65
N GLU A 7 -9.96 -7.39 13.77
CA GLU A 7 -9.33 -7.16 15.08
C GLU A 7 -8.35 -8.29 15.45
N ALA A 8 -8.71 -9.55 15.18
CA ALA A 8 -7.81 -10.68 15.38
C ALA A 8 -6.56 -10.61 14.48
N PHE A 9 -6.75 -10.23 13.21
CA PHE A 9 -5.65 -10.05 12.26
C PHE A 9 -4.72 -8.90 12.67
N GLU A 10 -5.28 -7.73 12.98
CA GLU A 10 -4.54 -6.55 13.42
C GLU A 10 -3.77 -6.85 14.71
N LYS A 11 -4.38 -7.52 15.69
CA LYS A 11 -3.69 -7.92 16.93
C LYS A 11 -2.48 -8.82 16.69
N ASN A 12 -2.61 -9.78 15.78
CA ASN A 12 -1.54 -10.75 15.46
C ASN A 12 -0.45 -10.14 14.58
N HIS A 13 -0.80 -9.14 13.77
CA HIS A 13 0.12 -8.50 12.83
C HIS A 13 0.42 -7.04 13.18
N LYS A 14 0.11 -6.59 14.41
CA LYS A 14 0.31 -5.21 14.86
C LYS A 14 1.73 -4.71 14.67
N ASP A 15 2.70 -5.63 14.75
CA ASP A 15 4.12 -5.31 14.61
C ASP A 15 4.63 -5.30 13.18
N SER A 16 3.80 -5.76 12.24
CA SER A 16 4.06 -5.70 10.82
C SER A 16 4.20 -4.26 10.35
N LYS A 17 5.26 -4.00 9.59
CA LYS A 17 5.45 -2.70 8.91
C LYS A 17 4.30 -2.40 7.95
N PHE A 18 3.62 -3.43 7.43
CA PHE A 18 2.47 -3.27 6.53
C PHE A 18 1.25 -2.66 7.25
N ILE A 19 1.02 -3.03 8.51
CA ILE A 19 -0.05 -2.47 9.33
C ILE A 19 0.35 -1.09 9.87
N LYS A 20 1.57 -0.97 10.41
CA LYS A 20 2.11 0.29 10.96
C LYS A 20 2.18 1.42 9.93
N ASN A 21 2.51 1.11 8.68
CA ASN A 21 2.57 2.10 7.59
C ASN A 21 1.21 2.30 6.90
N GLY A 22 0.14 1.64 7.38
CA GLY A 22 -1.20 1.77 6.82
C GLY A 22 -1.35 1.20 5.41
N ILE A 23 -0.47 0.28 4.99
CA ILE A 23 -0.52 -0.36 3.67
C ILE A 23 -1.66 -1.38 3.62
N VAL A 24 -1.88 -2.10 4.71
CA VAL A 24 -3.02 -3.02 4.87
C VAL A 24 -3.99 -2.42 5.88
N PHE A 25 -5.23 -2.20 5.45
CA PHE A 25 -6.28 -1.58 6.24
C PHE A 25 -7.64 -2.19 5.86
N ALA A 26 -8.59 -2.19 6.80
CA ALA A 26 -9.95 -2.62 6.54
C ALA A 26 -10.89 -1.42 6.40
N VAL A 27 -11.84 -1.56 5.47
CA VAL A 27 -12.95 -0.63 5.25
C VAL A 27 -14.23 -1.42 5.08
N SER A 28 -15.35 -0.85 5.53
CA SER A 28 -16.67 -1.48 5.47
C SER A 28 -17.37 -1.29 4.12
N ASP A 29 -17.01 -0.25 3.39
CA ASP A 29 -17.70 0.21 2.20
C ASP A 29 -16.74 0.83 1.18
N GLU A 30 -17.16 0.87 -0.07
CA GLU A 30 -16.34 1.29 -1.21
C GLU A 30 -16.02 2.80 -1.19
N LYS A 31 -16.88 3.63 -0.60
CA LYS A 31 -16.62 5.07 -0.50
C LYS A 31 -15.47 5.32 0.48
N SER A 32 -15.54 4.69 1.66
CA SER A 32 -14.45 4.69 2.63
C SER A 32 -13.16 4.09 2.05
N LEU A 33 -13.24 3.10 1.14
CA LEU A 33 -12.08 2.58 0.43
C LEU A 33 -11.41 3.66 -0.43
N GLN A 34 -12.19 4.39 -1.24
CA GLN A 34 -11.64 5.43 -2.12
C GLN A 34 -10.99 6.56 -1.32
N ASP A 35 -11.66 7.05 -0.27
CA ASP A 35 -11.13 8.11 0.60
C ASP A 35 -9.87 7.64 1.32
N ALA A 36 -9.90 6.43 1.91
CA ALA A 36 -8.76 5.84 2.60
C ALA A 36 -7.56 5.61 1.66
N THR A 37 -7.82 5.21 0.42
CA THR A 37 -6.80 5.03 -0.63
C THR A 37 -6.19 6.37 -1.02
N LEU A 38 -7.01 7.42 -1.15
CA LEU A 38 -6.54 8.76 -1.50
C LEU A 38 -5.62 9.33 -0.42
N GLU A 39 -5.99 9.21 0.86
CA GLU A 39 -5.16 9.64 1.98
C GLU A 39 -3.82 8.90 2.05
N ARG A 40 -3.82 7.61 1.66
CA ARG A 40 -2.63 6.74 1.69
C ARG A 40 -1.83 6.74 0.39
N SER A 41 -2.30 7.40 -0.66
CA SER A 41 -1.61 7.50 -1.96
C SER A 41 -0.19 8.08 -1.88
N LYS A 42 0.10 8.85 -0.81
CA LYS A 42 1.42 9.44 -0.56
C LYS A 42 2.39 8.51 0.18
N GLN A 43 1.91 7.38 0.69
CA GLN A 43 2.73 6.40 1.40
C GLN A 43 3.36 5.43 0.39
N LYS A 44 4.69 5.51 0.23
CA LYS A 44 5.40 4.61 -0.67
C LYS A 44 5.43 3.19 -0.09
N THR A 45 4.89 2.25 -0.85
CA THR A 45 4.85 0.82 -0.48
C THR A 45 6.20 0.11 -0.73
N GLY A 46 7.07 0.71 -1.55
CA GLY A 46 8.31 0.08 -2.04
C GLY A 46 8.08 -0.93 -3.17
N LEU A 47 6.83 -1.18 -3.55
CA LEU A 47 6.42 -1.95 -4.73
C LEU A 47 6.08 -1.06 -5.93
N GLU A 48 6.22 0.26 -5.76
CA GLU A 48 6.06 1.23 -6.84
C GLU A 48 7.02 0.87 -7.99
N GLN A 49 6.51 0.91 -9.22
CA GLN A 49 7.38 0.83 -10.38
C GLN A 49 8.38 1.99 -10.31
N ALA A 50 9.68 1.65 -10.32
CA ALA A 50 10.72 2.67 -10.41
C ALA A 50 10.43 3.55 -11.64
N SER A 51 10.42 4.87 -11.46
CA SER A 51 10.26 5.77 -12.60
C SER A 51 11.44 5.57 -13.54
N LYS A 52 11.27 5.77 -14.85
CA LYS A 52 12.37 5.68 -15.83
C LYS A 52 13.61 6.48 -15.36
N GLU A 53 13.37 7.63 -14.73
CA GLU A 53 14.38 8.53 -14.16
C GLU A 53 15.12 7.96 -12.95
N THR A 54 14.45 7.16 -12.10
CA THR A 54 15.05 6.56 -10.90
C THR A 54 15.55 5.14 -11.12
N ALA A 55 15.11 4.48 -12.20
CA ALA A 55 15.49 3.12 -12.55
C ALA A 55 16.89 3.03 -13.21
N GLY A 56 17.53 4.16 -13.52
CA GLY A 56 18.83 4.18 -14.19
C GLY A 56 18.82 3.53 -15.57
N VAL A 57 17.65 3.39 -16.19
CA VAL A 57 17.50 2.80 -17.52
C VAL A 57 17.89 3.86 -18.54
N THR A 58 19.14 3.82 -18.98
CA THR A 58 19.55 4.49 -20.21
C THR A 58 18.84 3.83 -21.37
N GLU A 59 18.21 4.60 -22.25
CA GLU A 59 17.66 4.09 -23.51
C GLU A 59 18.81 3.42 -24.26
N ASP A 60 18.74 2.10 -24.43
CA ASP A 60 19.64 1.39 -25.33
C ASP A 60 19.38 1.95 -26.73
N LYS A 61 20.35 2.70 -27.26
CA LYS A 61 20.33 3.10 -28.66
C LYS A 61 20.37 1.82 -29.49
N GLU A 62 19.27 1.50 -30.15
CA GLU A 62 19.25 0.50 -31.21
C GLU A 62 20.26 0.93 -32.29
N GLU A 63 21.29 0.11 -32.51
CA GLU A 63 22.17 0.14 -33.71
C GLU A 63 21.48 -0.50 -34.91
#